data_AF-A0AAD2PTK5-F1
#
_entry.id   AF-A0AAD2PTK5-F1
#
_cell.length_a   1.000
_cell.length_b   1.000
_cell.length_c   1.000
_cell.angle_alpha   90.00
_cell.angle_beta   90.00
_cell.angle_gamma   90.00
#
_symmetry.space_group_name_H-M   'P 1'
#
loop_
_entity.id
_entity.type
_entity.pdbx_description
1 polymer ?
#
loop_
_entity_poly.entity_id
_entity_poly.type
_entity_poly.pdbx_seq_one_letter_code
_entity_poly.pdbx_strand_id
1 'polypeptide(L)' 'MHQLITAIQSEDDRERVLLRIQEMSGATEQSPEEVELILLTLSLELWELHMRTADMAEPSCRSSSTRGTVLRPDS' A
#
# COMPACT_ATOMS: atom_id res chain seq x y z
N MET A 1 -5.77 -24.78 -9.94
CA MET A 1 -4.73 -23.73 -9.97
C MET A 1 -5.26 -22.58 -9.13
N HIS A 2 -4.92 -22.53 -7.85
CA HIS A 2 -5.25 -21.38 -7.00
C HIS A 2 -4.27 -20.26 -7.35
N GLN A 3 -4.77 -19.15 -7.92
CA GLN A 3 -3.94 -17.98 -8.23
C GLN A 3 -3.51 -17.35 -6.89
N LEU A 4 -2.32 -17.75 -6.46
CA LEU A 4 -1.68 -17.27 -5.24
C LEU A 4 -1.12 -15.86 -5.49
N ILE A 5 -1.49 -14.96 -4.59
CA ILE A 5 -0.90 -13.64 -4.34
C ILE A 5 -1.27 -12.60 -5.40
N THR A 6 -2.47 -12.05 -5.27
CA THR A 6 -2.80 -10.76 -5.90
C THR A 6 -2.18 -9.67 -5.05
N ALA A 7 -1.13 -9.01 -5.55
CA ALA A 7 -0.63 -7.79 -4.93
C ALA A 7 -1.80 -6.81 -4.80
N ILE A 8 -2.10 -6.36 -3.58
CA ILE A 8 -3.17 -5.40 -3.31
C ILE A 8 -2.72 -4.06 -3.87
N GLN A 9 -3.43 -3.55 -4.87
CA GLN A 9 -3.10 -2.29 -5.55
C GLN A 9 -4.20 -1.24 -5.38
N SER A 10 -5.37 -1.66 -4.91
CA SER A 10 -6.57 -0.82 -4.79
C SER A 10 -7.39 -1.19 -3.56
N GLU A 11 -8.33 -0.32 -3.19
CA GLU A 11 -9.30 -0.61 -2.13
C GLU A 11 -10.19 -1.81 -2.49
N ASP A 12 -10.56 -1.95 -3.77
CA ASP A 12 -11.34 -3.10 -4.25
C ASP A 12 -10.56 -4.43 -4.07
N ASP A 13 -9.24 -4.42 -4.29
CA ASP A 13 -8.40 -5.59 -4.00
C ASP A 13 -8.41 -5.93 -2.51
N ARG A 14 -8.32 -4.90 -1.66
CA ARG A 14 -8.35 -5.05 -0.21
C ARG A 14 -9.68 -5.66 0.25
N GLU A 15 -10.80 -5.17 -0.25
CA GLU A 15 -12.13 -5.72 0.09
C GLU A 15 -12.24 -7.19 -0.30
N ARG A 16 -11.75 -7.56 -1.49
CA ARG A 16 -11.71 -8.97 -1.94
C ARG A 16 -10.84 -9.85 -1.04
N VAL A 17 -9.67 -9.35 -0.63
CA VAL A 17 -8.78 -10.06 0.29
C VAL A 17 -9.44 -10.25 1.66
N LEU A 18 -10.10 -9.22 2.19
CA LEU A 18 -10.82 -9.29 3.47
C LEU A 18 -11.95 -10.33 3.43
N LEU A 19 -12.74 -10.36 2.36
CA LEU A 19 -13.79 -11.37 2.16
C LEU A 19 -13.19 -12.77 2.12
N ARG A 20 -12.08 -12.94 1.39
CA ARG A 20 -11.42 -14.24 1.27
C ARG A 20 -10.82 -14.73 2.60
N ILE A 21 -10.23 -13.83 3.38
CA ILE A 21 -9.77 -14.12 4.75
C ILE A 21 -10.95 -14.60 5.61
N GLN A 22 -12.11 -13.94 5.51
CA GLN A 22 -13.30 -14.31 6.25
C GLN A 22 -13.83 -15.69 5.84
N GLU A 23 -13.86 -16.01 4.54
CA GLU A 23 -14.25 -17.34 4.04
C GLU A 23 -13.37 -18.47 4.55
N MET A 24 -12.08 -18.18 4.77
CA MET A 24 -11.09 -19.15 5.26
C MET A 24 -10.93 -19.12 6.78
N SER A 25 -11.75 -18.35 7.50
CA SER A 25 -11.77 -18.35 8.96
C SER A 25 -12.17 -19.74 9.47
N GLY A 26 -11.24 -20.42 10.14
CA GLY A 26 -11.42 -21.82 10.56
C GLY A 26 -10.79 -22.84 9.61
N ALA A 27 -9.88 -22.41 8.72
CA ALA A 27 -8.98 -23.32 8.01
C ALA A 27 -8.28 -24.29 8.98
N THR A 28 -8.09 -25.53 8.53
CA THR A 28 -7.44 -26.56 9.36
C THR A 28 -5.94 -26.28 9.42
N GLU A 29 -5.33 -26.49 10.59
CA GLU A 29 -3.87 -26.39 10.71
C GLU A 29 -3.18 -27.32 9.70
N GLN A 30 -2.11 -26.82 9.10
CA GLN A 30 -1.30 -27.45 8.04
C GLN A 30 -2.03 -27.67 6.71
N SER A 31 -3.22 -27.07 6.53
CA SER A 31 -3.94 -27.14 5.27
C SER A 31 -3.43 -26.08 4.29
N PRO A 32 -3.59 -26.27 2.97
CA PRO A 32 -3.23 -25.26 1.98
C PRO A 32 -4.02 -23.94 2.18
N GLU A 33 -5.21 -24.01 2.76
CA GLU A 33 -6.02 -22.85 3.13
C GLU A 33 -5.40 -22.04 4.27
N GLU A 34 -4.72 -22.68 5.23
CA GLU A 34 -3.96 -21.97 6.27
C GLU A 34 -2.80 -21.18 5.64
N VAL A 35 -2.08 -21.80 4.69
CA VAL A 35 -0.99 -21.15 3.95
C VAL A 35 -1.54 -19.95 3.15
N GLU A 36 -2.68 -20.11 2.49
CA GLU A 36 -3.36 -19.02 1.78
C GLU A 36 -3.76 -17.89 2.73
N LEU A 37 -4.36 -18.22 3.89
CA LEU A 37 -4.77 -17.27 4.92
C LEU A 37 -3.59 -16.45 5.45
N ILE A 38 -2.46 -17.09 5.74
CA ILE A 38 -1.23 -16.41 6.18
C ILE A 38 -0.76 -15.43 5.10
N LEU A 39 -0.71 -15.84 3.83
CA LEU A 39 -0.23 -15.00 2.74
C LEU A 39 -1.14 -13.79 2.47
N LEU A 40 -2.45 -13.98 2.53
CA LEU A 40 -3.42 -12.90 2.38
C LEU A 40 -3.33 -11.89 3.53
N THR A 41 -3.16 -12.37 4.76
CA THR A 41 -3.01 -11.52 5.94
C THR A 41 -1.75 -10.66 5.83
N LEU A 42 -0.60 -11.27 5.48
CA LEU A 42 0.66 -10.53 5.28
C LEU A 42 0.56 -9.51 4.14
N SER A 43 -0.13 -9.85 3.06
CA SER A 43 -0.34 -8.92 1.93
C SER A 43 -1.15 -7.70 2.34
N LEU A 44 -2.17 -7.89 3.19
CA LEU A 44 -3.00 -6.83 3.74
C LEU A 44 -2.17 -5.88 4.64
N GLU A 45 -1.39 -6.44 5.56
CA GLU A 45 -0.53 -5.66 6.45
C GLU A 45 0.49 -4.80 5.68
N LEU A 46 1.10 -5.37 4.64
CA LEU A 46 2.05 -4.65 3.79
C LEU A 46 1.39 -3.50 3.02
N TRP A 47 0.18 -3.71 2.50
CA TRP A 47 -0.56 -2.65 1.81
C TRP A 47 -0.97 -1.52 2.78
N GLU A 48 -1.46 -1.86 3.97
CA GLU A 48 -1.80 -0.85 4.99
C GLU A 48 -0.58 -0.03 5.41
N LEU A 49 0.58 -0.68 5.56
CA LEU A 49 1.84 0.00 5.83
C LEU A 49 2.21 0.95 4.69
N HIS A 50 2.10 0.49 3.44
CA HIS A 50 2.37 1.30 2.26
C HIS A 50 1.49 2.55 2.23
N MET A 51 0.18 2.40 2.44
CA MET A 51 -0.76 3.52 2.47
C MET A 51 -0.43 4.54 3.58
N ARG A 52 -0.07 4.08 4.79
CA ARG A 52 0.36 4.97 5.88
C ARG A 52 1.64 5.73 5.53
N THR A 53 2.60 5.08 4.87
CA THR A 53 3.84 5.75 4.45
C THR A 53 3.62 6.73 3.29
N ALA A 54 2.69 6.44 2.38
CA ALA A 54 2.33 7.33 1.29
C ALA A 54 1.64 8.60 1.80
N ASP A 55 0.77 8.49 2.81
CA ASP A 55 0.12 9.62 3.48
C ASP A 55 1.13 10.54 4.18
N MET A 56 2.15 9.95 4.83
CA MET A 56 3.26 10.70 5.45
C MET A 56 4.22 11.32 4.43
N ALA A 57 4.20 10.87 3.18
CA ALA A 57 5.08 11.33 2.12
C ALA A 57 4.52 12.49 1.28
N GLU A 58 3.33 13.03 1.62
CA GLU A 58 2.84 14.30 1.05
C GLU A 58 3.94 15.36 1.22
N PRO A 59 4.60 15.78 0.12
CA PRO A 59 5.72 16.66 0.22
C PRO A 59 5.18 18.05 0.54
N SER A 60 5.70 18.64 1.59
CA SER A 60 5.78 20.10 1.71
C SER A 60 6.71 20.62 0.59
N CYS A 61 6.24 20.56 -0.65
CA CYS A 61 6.72 21.36 -1.76
C CYS A 61 5.93 22.68 -1.77
N ARG A 62 5.82 23.34 -0.60
CA ARG A 62 5.45 24.76 -0.57
C ARG A 62 6.66 25.58 -1.02
N SER A 63 6.72 25.75 -2.34
CA SER A 63 7.07 27.01 -3.01
C SER A 63 8.05 27.91 -2.27
N SER A 64 9.34 27.56 -2.30
CA SER A 64 10.37 28.60 -2.28
C SER A 64 10.59 29.06 -3.72
N SER A 65 9.62 29.80 -4.25
CA SER A 65 9.85 30.67 -5.39
C SER A 65 10.72 31.82 -4.89
N THR A 66 12.04 31.57 -4.80
CA THR A 66 13.01 32.62 -4.55
C THR A 66 13.09 33.44 -5.82
N ARG A 67 12.22 34.45 -5.89
CA ARG A 67 12.18 35.50 -6.90
C ARG A 67 13.61 36.03 -7.09
N GLY A 68 14.27 35.58 -8.15
CA GLY A 68 15.62 36.00 -8.50
C GLY A 68 15.66 37.52 -8.54
N THR A 69 16.40 38.11 -7.60
CA THR A 69 16.72 39.53 -7.65
C THR A 69 17.63 39.73 -8.85
N VAL A 70 17.09 40.32 -9.91
CA VAL A 70 17.87 40.80 -11.05
C VAL A 70 18.79 41.90 -10.53
N LEU A 71 20.04 41.56 -10.26
CA LEU A 71 21.11 42.55 -10.18
C LEU A 71 21.59 42.81 -11.60
N ARG A 72 21.09 43.91 -12.20
CA ARG A 72 21.75 44.52 -13.38
C ARG A 72 23.17 44.91 -12.96
N PRO A 73 24.20 44.59 -13.74
CA PRO A 73 25.38 45.42 -13.78
C PRO A 73 25.08 46.55 -14.78
N ASP A 74 25.11 47.79 -14.32
CA ASP A 74 25.25 48.93 -15.23
C ASP A 74 26.45 49.75 -14.78
N SER A 75 27.47 49.67 -15.63
CA SER A 75 28.56 50.61 -15.93
C SER A 75 29.47 51.08 -14.79
#